data_AF-A0A9J6CS58-F1
#
_entry.id   AF-A0A9J6CS58-F1
#
_cell.length_a   1.000
_cell.length_b   1.000
_cell.length_c   1.000
_cell.angle_alpha   90.00
_cell.angle_beta   90.00
_cell.angle_gamma   90.00
#
_symmetry.space_group_name_H-M   'P 1'
#
loop_
_entity.id
_entity.type
_entity.pdbx_description
1 polymer ?
#
loop_
_entity_poly.entity_id
_entity_poly.type
_entity_poly.pdbx_seq_one_letter_code
_entity_poly.pdbx_strand_id
1 'polypeptide(L)'
;MWTDYRLNSSADTIASKKTKLARQIALWISQDLRPFNIASTNGFKKFAINTGIVKNIDEIPTERTIARTALNDVYISVESAMKENLKEIDLVFAIMVDIWTDNIRNRPYINISI
;
A
#
# COMPACT_ATOMS: atom_id res chain seq x y z
N MET A 1 11.67 -7.28 -44.68
CA MET A 1 10.21 -7.04 -44.63
C MET A 1 9.96 -6.23 -43.37
N TRP A 2 9.55 -4.98 -43.54
CA TRP A 2 9.36 -4.00 -42.48
C TRP A 2 8.18 -4.37 -41.57
N THR A 3 8.33 -4.14 -40.27
CA THR A 3 7.30 -3.49 -39.43
C THR A 3 7.98 -2.91 -38.21
N ASP A 4 8.36 -1.64 -38.30
CA ASP A 4 8.50 -0.75 -37.16
C ASP A 4 7.17 -0.69 -36.41
N TYR A 5 7.14 -0.95 -35.10
CA TYR A 5 6.13 -0.34 -34.21
C TYR A 5 6.71 -0.06 -32.81
N ARG A 6 7.34 1.12 -32.73
CA ARG A 6 7.14 2.15 -31.69
C ARG A 6 7.50 1.83 -30.23
N LEU A 7 8.61 2.44 -29.80
CA LEU A 7 8.69 3.33 -28.62
C LEU A 7 7.59 3.16 -27.57
N ASN A 8 7.86 2.45 -26.47
CA ASN A 8 7.03 2.50 -25.26
C ASN A 8 7.82 2.54 -23.94
N SER A 9 9.09 2.97 -23.95
CA SER A 9 9.90 3.00 -22.72
C SER A 9 9.47 4.06 -21.68
N SER A 10 8.81 5.13 -22.13
CA SER A 10 8.32 6.22 -21.26
C SER A 10 7.01 5.86 -20.55
N ALA A 11 6.10 5.16 -21.23
CA ALA A 11 4.84 4.71 -20.63
C ALA A 11 5.06 3.64 -19.56
N ASP A 12 5.97 2.68 -19.81
CA ASP A 12 6.33 1.66 -18.83
C ASP A 12 7.03 2.24 -17.59
N THR A 13 7.86 3.28 -17.77
CA THR A 13 8.49 3.97 -16.63
C THR A 13 7.49 4.77 -15.79
N ILE A 14 6.49 5.40 -16.42
CA ILE A 14 5.42 6.11 -15.70
C ILE A 14 4.49 5.14 -14.98
N ALA A 15 4.06 4.06 -15.65
CA ALA A 15 3.24 3.00 -15.04
C ALA A 15 3.96 2.34 -13.86
N SER A 16 5.27 2.09 -14.00
CA SER A 16 6.13 1.59 -12.92
C SER A 16 6.21 2.57 -11.74
N LYS A 17 6.39 3.88 -11.99
CA LYS A 17 6.39 4.90 -10.94
C LYS A 17 5.04 4.99 -10.20
N LYS A 18 3.93 4.99 -10.93
CA LYS A 18 2.58 5.03 -10.34
C LYS A 18 2.32 3.80 -9.45
N THR A 19 2.77 2.63 -9.90
CA THR A 19 2.66 1.38 -9.12
C THR A 19 3.51 1.43 -7.85
N LYS A 20 4.76 1.92 -7.95
CA LYS A 20 5.63 2.13 -6.78
C LYS A 20 5.01 3.09 -5.77
N LEU A 21 4.48 4.22 -6.25
CA LEU A 21 3.79 5.19 -5.40
C LEU A 21 2.56 4.58 -4.73
N ALA A 22 1.76 3.78 -5.46
CA ALA A 22 0.59 3.11 -4.89
C ALA A 22 0.97 2.16 -3.75
N ARG A 23 2.07 1.41 -3.89
CA ARG A 23 2.57 0.52 -2.83
C ARG A 23 3.06 1.31 -1.62
N GLN A 24 3.79 2.40 -1.83
CA GLN A 24 4.25 3.27 -0.74
C GLN A 24 3.08 3.91 0.02
N ILE A 25 2.07 4.39 -0.68
CA ILE A 25 0.85 4.94 -0.06
C ILE A 25 0.09 3.84 0.69
N ALA A 26 -0.06 2.64 0.12
CA ALA A 26 -0.70 1.52 0.80
C ALA A 26 0.03 1.12 2.09
N LEU A 27 1.37 1.07 2.06
CA LEU A 27 2.18 0.77 3.24
C LEU A 27 2.01 1.85 4.32
N TRP A 28 2.12 3.12 3.95
CA TRP A 28 1.93 4.24 4.87
C TRP A 28 0.55 4.23 5.51
N ILE A 29 -0.49 4.00 4.71
CA ILE A 29 -1.87 3.87 5.18
C ILE A 29 -2.01 2.75 6.21
N SER A 30 -1.42 1.58 5.94
CA SER A 30 -1.48 0.43 6.83
C SER A 30 -0.72 0.64 8.15
N GLN A 31 0.43 1.30 8.10
CA GLN A 31 1.25 1.60 9.28
C GLN A 31 0.54 2.57 10.24
N ASP A 32 -0.07 3.61 9.68
CA ASP A 32 -0.73 4.66 10.46
C ASP A 32 -2.25 4.43 10.63
N LEU A 33 -2.78 3.30 10.15
CA LEU A 33 -4.21 2.98 10.10
C LEU A 33 -5.07 4.13 9.53
N ARG A 34 -4.60 4.74 8.43
CA ARG A 34 -5.28 5.85 7.76
C ARG A 34 -6.43 5.34 6.87
N PRO A 35 -7.39 6.20 6.52
CA PRO A 35 -8.40 5.83 5.53
C PRO A 35 -7.84 5.84 4.10
N PHE A 36 -8.27 4.89 3.26
CA PHE A 36 -7.83 4.78 1.85
C PHE A 36 -8.24 5.98 0.98
N ASN A 37 -9.26 6.72 1.39
CA ASN A 37 -9.70 7.93 0.70
C ASN A 37 -8.69 9.09 0.79
N ILE A 38 -7.61 8.97 1.55
CA ILE A 38 -6.61 10.05 1.69
C ILE A 38 -6.05 10.48 0.32
N ALA A 39 -5.85 9.54 -0.61
CA ALA A 39 -5.34 9.79 -1.95
C ALA A 39 -6.33 10.56 -2.85
N SER A 40 -7.62 10.54 -2.51
CA SER A 40 -8.65 11.29 -3.26
C SER A 40 -8.83 12.73 -2.74
N THR A 41 -8.33 13.04 -1.55
CA THR A 41 -8.45 14.37 -0.93
C THR A 41 -7.69 15.45 -1.69
N ASN A 42 -8.28 16.65 -1.77
CA ASN A 42 -7.65 17.79 -2.44
C ASN A 42 -6.36 18.26 -1.75
N GLY A 43 -6.30 18.14 -0.41
CA GLY A 43 -5.10 18.48 0.36
C GLY A 43 -3.90 17.62 -0.03
N PHE A 44 -4.10 16.29 -0.09
CA PHE A 44 -3.06 15.36 -0.50
C PHE A 44 -2.62 15.59 -1.95
N LYS A 45 -3.57 15.80 -2.88
CA LYS A 45 -3.25 16.07 -4.30
C LYS A 45 -2.37 17.32 -4.45
N LYS A 46 -2.74 18.41 -3.78
CA LYS A 46 -1.95 19.65 -3.78
C LYS A 46 -0.57 19.44 -3.16
N PHE A 47 -0.50 18.74 -2.03
CA PHE A 47 0.76 18.40 -1.39
C PHE A 47 1.69 17.61 -2.32
N ALA A 48 1.18 16.57 -2.98
CA ALA A 48 1.99 15.70 -3.83
C ALA A 48 2.55 16.43 -5.07
N ILE A 49 1.79 17.38 -5.62
CA ILE A 49 2.24 18.23 -6.73
C ILE A 49 3.27 19.26 -6.24
N ASN A 50 2.95 19.98 -5.16
CA ASN A 50 3.79 21.07 -4.65
C ASN A 50 5.16 20.57 -4.15
N THR A 51 5.20 19.35 -3.63
CA THR A 51 6.46 18.70 -3.19
C THR A 51 7.20 17.99 -4.32
N GLY A 52 6.60 17.92 -5.52
CA GLY A 52 7.21 17.28 -6.69
C GLY A 52 7.22 15.74 -6.65
N ILE A 53 6.43 15.12 -5.75
CA ILE A 53 6.24 13.66 -5.72
C ILE A 53 5.61 13.17 -7.03
N VAL A 54 4.66 13.94 -7.55
CA VAL A 54 4.04 13.74 -8.87
C VAL A 54 4.08 15.02 -9.67
N LYS A 55 4.12 14.92 -11.00
CA LYS A 55 4.02 16.10 -11.87
C LYS A 55 2.57 16.51 -12.12
N ASN A 56 1.69 15.52 -12.22
CA ASN A 56 0.27 15.70 -12.55
C ASN A 56 -0.63 14.88 -11.61
N ILE A 57 -1.89 15.29 -11.48
CA ILE A 57 -2.89 14.57 -10.65
C ILE A 57 -3.09 13.14 -11.16
N ASP A 58 -3.00 12.89 -12.47
CA ASP A 58 -3.24 11.58 -13.07
C ASP A 58 -2.18 10.53 -12.68
N GLU A 59 -1.02 10.98 -12.21
CA GLU A 59 0.02 10.10 -11.67
C GLU A 59 -0.32 9.59 -10.26
N ILE A 60 -1.26 10.23 -9.57
CA ILE A 60 -1.74 9.81 -8.26
C ILE A 60 -2.61 8.55 -8.45
N PRO A 61 -2.31 7.45 -7.74
CA PRO A 61 -3.11 6.24 -7.82
C PRO A 61 -4.50 6.47 -7.20
N THR A 62 -5.50 5.82 -7.79
CA THR A 62 -6.87 5.91 -7.26
C THR A 62 -6.98 5.10 -5.98
N GLU A 63 -7.91 5.49 -5.11
CA GLU A 63 -8.26 4.74 -3.90
C GLU A 63 -8.50 3.25 -4.20
N ARG A 64 -9.24 2.95 -5.27
CA ARG A 64 -9.51 1.58 -5.70
C ARG A 64 -8.23 0.81 -6.05
N THR A 65 -7.29 1.45 -6.73
CA THR A 65 -5.98 0.85 -7.07
C THR A 65 -5.16 0.57 -5.81
N ILE A 66 -5.16 1.50 -4.86
CA ILE A 66 -4.45 1.36 -3.59
C ILE A 66 -5.05 0.20 -2.77
N ALA A 67 -6.37 0.24 -2.55
CA ALA A 67 -7.05 -0.71 -1.67
C ALA A 67 -7.11 -2.14 -2.22
N ARG A 68 -7.12 -2.34 -3.54
CA ARG A 68 -7.27 -3.68 -4.14
C ARG A 68 -5.94 -4.27 -4.61
N THR A 69 -5.14 -3.51 -5.34
CA THR A 69 -3.93 -4.04 -5.99
C THR A 69 -2.71 -3.79 -5.13
N ALA A 70 -2.44 -2.53 -4.79
CA ALA A 70 -1.22 -2.17 -4.08
C ALA A 70 -1.19 -2.73 -2.65
N LEU A 71 -2.33 -2.74 -1.96
CA LEU A 71 -2.44 -3.32 -0.62
C LEU A 71 -2.13 -4.81 -0.62
N ASN A 72 -2.61 -5.56 -1.61
CA ASN A 72 -2.33 -6.99 -1.72
C ASN A 72 -0.84 -7.25 -2.00
N ASP A 73 -0.24 -6.48 -2.90
CA ASP A 73 1.22 -6.56 -3.16
C ASP A 73 2.04 -6.28 -1.90
N VAL A 74 1.66 -5.24 -1.15
CA VAL A 74 2.31 -4.88 0.11
C VAL A 74 2.13 -5.98 1.15
N TYR A 75 0.92 -6.54 1.28
CA TYR A 75 0.65 -7.64 2.19
C TYR A 75 1.55 -8.85 1.89
N ILE A 76 1.60 -9.31 0.63
CA ILE A 76 2.44 -10.45 0.24
C ILE A 76 3.92 -10.18 0.53
N SER A 77 4.39 -8.95 0.22
CA SER A 77 5.78 -8.58 0.45
C SER A 77 6.13 -8.55 1.95
N VAL A 78 5.27 -7.99 2.79
CA VAL A 78 5.48 -7.89 4.24
C VAL A 78 5.36 -9.26 4.89
N GLU A 79 4.38 -10.07 4.47
CA GLU A 79 4.21 -11.44 4.94
C GLU A 79 5.44 -12.30 4.62
N SER A 80 5.99 -12.19 3.41
CA SER A 80 7.21 -12.90 3.02
C SER A 80 8.40 -12.50 3.90
N ALA A 81 8.61 -11.20 4.09
CA ALA A 81 9.69 -10.69 4.94
C ALA A 81 9.52 -11.12 6.41
N MET A 82 8.29 -11.07 6.93
CA MET A 82 7.98 -11.56 8.27
C MET A 82 8.30 -13.05 8.41
N LYS A 83 7.91 -13.87 7.44
CA LYS A 83 8.20 -15.33 7.42
C LYS A 83 9.69 -15.63 7.38
N GLU A 84 10.47 -14.81 6.67
CA GLU A 84 11.93 -14.92 6.66
C GLU A 84 12.50 -14.58 8.03
N ASN A 85 12.10 -13.45 8.61
CA ASN A 85 12.53 -13.04 9.96
C ASN A 85 12.15 -14.09 11.03
N LEU A 86 10.96 -14.70 10.93
CA LEU A 86 10.53 -15.74 11.86
C LEU A 86 11.40 -17.01 11.79
N LYS A 87 12.02 -17.32 10.66
CA LYS A 87 12.94 -18.47 10.54
C LYS A 87 14.27 -18.22 11.23
N GLU A 88 14.65 -16.96 11.42
CA GLU A 88 15.91 -16.56 12.07
C GLU A 88 15.79 -16.49 13.59
N ILE A 89 14.58 -16.53 14.15
CA ILE A 89 14.35 -16.44 15.60
C ILE A 89 14.50 -17.82 16.24
N ASP A 90 15.42 -17.94 17.20
CA ASP A 90 15.62 -19.16 18.00
C ASP A 90 14.47 -19.37 19.00
N LEU A 91 13.65 -20.40 18.73
CA LEU A 91 12.74 -21.18 19.60
C LEU A 91 11.72 -20.50 20.52
N VAL A 92 11.81 -19.20 20.81
CA VAL A 92 10.88 -18.51 21.71
C VAL A 92 10.32 -17.26 21.03
N PHE A 93 9.03 -17.31 20.69
CA PHE A 93 8.25 -16.16 20.26
C PHE A 93 7.08 -15.94 21.22
N ALA A 94 6.68 -14.69 21.41
CA ALA A 94 5.49 -14.33 22.15
C ALA A 94 4.34 -14.10 21.17
N ILE A 95 3.13 -14.46 21.56
CA ILE A 95 1.93 -14.03 20.86
C ILE A 95 1.12 -13.20 21.83
N MET A 96 0.79 -11.97 21.43
CA MET A 96 -0.16 -11.11 22.13
C MET A 96 -1.51 -11.23 21.45
N VAL A 97 -2.55 -11.54 22.23
CA VAL A 97 -3.92 -11.58 21.75
C VAL A 97 -4.72 -10.53 22.52
N ASP A 98 -5.27 -9.56 21.80
CA ASP A 98 -6.15 -8.53 22.33
C ASP A 98 -7.57 -8.76 21.81
N ILE A 99 -8.55 -8.83 22.70
CA ILE A 99 -9.94 -9.16 22.39
C ILE A 99 -10.83 -8.10 23.03
N TRP A 100 -11.67 -7.48 22.21
CA TRP A 100 -12.66 -6.52 22.69
C TRP A 100 -13.97 -6.63 21.91
N THR A 101 -15.04 -6.09 22.49
CA THR A 101 -16.35 -6.01 21.82
C THR A 101 -16.71 -4.55 21.61
N ASP A 102 -17.06 -4.18 20.39
CA ASP A 102 -17.60 -2.85 20.07
C ASP A 102 -19.12 -2.87 20.29
N ASN A 103 -19.58 -2.21 21.34
CA ASN A 103 -21.01 -2.08 21.66
C ASN A 103 -21.77 -1.15 20.71
N ILE A 104 -21.10 -0.24 20.01
CA ILE A 104 -21.75 0.66 19.05
C ILE A 104 -22.08 -0.12 17.77
N ARG A 105 -21.14 -0.96 17.32
CA ARG A 105 -21.29 -1.75 16.09
C ARG A 105 -21.82 -3.16 16.34
N ASN A 106 -21.96 -3.57 17.61
CA ASN A 106 -22.32 -4.91 18.05
C ASN A 106 -21.46 -5.99 17.38
N ARG A 107 -20.14 -5.78 17.35
CA ARG A 107 -19.19 -6.71 16.73
C ARG A 107 -18.04 -7.04 17.69
N PRO A 108 -17.70 -8.33 17.86
CA PRO A 108 -16.47 -8.72 18.53
C PRO A 108 -15.27 -8.51 17.59
N TYR A 109 -14.14 -8.15 18.17
CA TYR A 109 -12.86 -7.96 17.49
C TYR A 109 -11.78 -8.77 18.21
N ILE A 110 -10.84 -9.29 17.43
CA ILE A 110 -9.63 -9.94 17.91
C ILE A 110 -8.44 -9.36 17.13
N ASN A 111 -7.40 -8.98 17.84
CA ASN A 111 -6.10 -8.63 17.29
C ASN A 111 -5.07 -9.65 17.77
N ILE A 112 -4.24 -10.12 16.85
CA ILE A 112 -3.16 -11.07 17.13
C ILE A 112 -1.87 -10.41 16.67
N SER A 113 -0.91 -10.30 17.58
CA SER A 113 0.41 -9.73 17.32
C SER A 113 1.48 -10.72 17.75
N ILE A 114 2.57 -10.80 16.98
CA ILE A 114 3.68 -11.73 17.15
C ILE A 114 4.96 -10.91 17.30
#